data_AF-A0A7W0PUK8-F1
#
_entry.id   AF-A0A7W0PUK8-F1
#
_cell.length_a   1.000
_cell.length_b   1.000
_cell.length_c   1.000
_cell.angle_alpha   90.00
_cell.angle_beta   90.00
_cell.angle_gamma   90.00
#
_symmetry.space_group_name_H-M   'P 1'
#
loop_
_entity.id
_entity.type
_entity.pdbx_description
1 polymer ?
#
loop_
_entity_poly.entity_id
_entity_poly.type
_entity_poly.pdbx_seq_one_letter_code
_entity_poly.pdbx_strand_id
1 'polypeptide(L)' 'MTAAVFLDRDGVLNELVPDPFSGRPESPLDPEQVALAAAAAAALQALRSAGYVIVEASN' A
#
# COMPACT_ATOMS: atom_id res chain seq x y z
N MET A 1 11.42 6.94 -22.68
CA MET A 1 10.83 5.67 -22.20
C MET A 1 10.48 5.88 -20.74
N THR A 2 9.23 5.67 -20.34
CA THR A 2 8.76 5.93 -18.97
C THR A 2 8.77 4.63 -18.18
N ALA A 3 9.49 4.61 -17.05
CA ALA A 3 9.50 3.46 -16.16
C ALA A 3 8.28 3.49 -15.22
N ALA A 4 7.77 2.32 -14.88
CA ALA A 4 6.67 2.16 -13.93
C ALA A 4 7.12 1.33 -12.73
N VAL A 5 6.55 1.63 -11.57
CA VAL A 5 6.66 0.84 -10.34
C VAL A 5 5.29 0.28 -10.01
N PHE A 6 5.25 -1.03 -9.77
CA PHE A 6 4.05 -1.76 -9.38
C PHE A 6 4.17 -2.07 -7.90
N LEU A 7 3.22 -1.59 -7.11
CA LEU A 7 3.23 -1.71 -5.66
C LEU A 7 1.96 -2.43 -5.23
N ASP A 8 2.10 -3.42 -4.34
CA ASP A 8 0.96 -4.04 -3.68
C ASP A 8 0.33 -3.04 -2.69
N ARG A 9 -0.91 -3.30 -2.28
CA ARG A 9 -1.64 -2.48 -1.32
C ARG A 9 -1.35 -2.91 0.12
N ASP A 10 -1.71 -4.14 0.45
CA ASP A 10 -1.78 -4.60 1.84
C ASP A 10 -0.41 -5.04 2.38
N GLY A 11 0.01 -4.45 3.50
CA GLY A 11 1.35 -4.63 4.06
C GLY A 11 2.45 -3.87 3.30
N VAL A 12 2.09 -3.10 2.26
CA VAL A 12 3.04 -2.32 1.45
C VAL A 12 2.67 -0.83 1.44
N LEU A 13 1.48 -0.47 0.97
CA LEU A 13 0.99 0.91 0.97
C LEU A 13 0.17 1.23 2.22
N ASN A 14 -0.62 0.27 2.71
CA ASN A 14 -1.29 0.34 4.01
C ASN A 14 -0.93 -0.84 4.89
N GLU A 15 -1.13 -0.65 6.18
CA GLU A 15 -1.01 -1.70 7.18
C GLU A 15 -2.09 -2.76 6.97
N LEU A 16 -1.78 -4.00 7.37
CA LEU A 16 -2.74 -5.09 7.52
C LEU A 16 -3.48 -4.94 8.85
N VAL A 17 -4.69 -5.47 8.92
CA VAL A 17 -5.46 -5.58 10.18
C VAL A 17 -5.65 -7.05 10.56
N PRO A 18 -5.77 -7.39 11.85
CA PRO A 18 -6.04 -8.78 12.23
C PRO A 18 -7.46 -9.17 11.84
N ASP A 19 -7.61 -10.29 11.13
CA ASP A 19 -8.92 -10.93 10.91
C ASP A 19 -9.57 -11.26 12.27
N PRO A 20 -10.84 -10.87 12.50
CA PRO A 20 -11.48 -11.00 13.81
C PRO A 20 -11.65 -12.44 14.28
N PHE A 21 -11.59 -13.44 13.39
CA PHE A 21 -11.79 -14.84 13.74
C PHE A 21 -10.48 -15.60 13.97
N SER A 22 -9.51 -15.42 13.08
CA SER A 22 -8.23 -16.15 13.07
C SER A 22 -7.08 -15.35 13.69
N GLY A 23 -7.23 -14.04 13.85
CA GLY A 23 -6.19 -13.12 14.32
C GLY A 23 -5.01 -12.96 13.35
N ARG A 24 -5.08 -13.55 12.15
CA ARG A 24 -4.02 -13.42 11.14
C ARG A 24 -4.11 -12.06 10.47
N PRO A 25 -2.98 -11.50 10.01
CA PRO A 25 -3.00 -10.29 9.19
C PRO A 25 -3.86 -10.50 7.94
N GLU A 26 -4.73 -9.53 7.66
CA GLU A 26 -5.71 -9.51 6.58
C GLU A 26 -5.90 -8.08 6.06
N SER A 27 -6.46 -7.94 4.85
CA SER A 27 -6.84 -6.67 4.27
C SER A 27 -7.81 -5.88 5.17
N PRO A 28 -7.69 -4.54 5.26
CA PRO A 28 -8.73 -3.71 5.84
C PRO A 28 -9.98 -3.75 4.95
N LEU A 29 -11.10 -4.22 5.52
CA LEU A 29 -12.38 -4.36 4.81
C LEU A 29 -13.31 -3.16 5.05
N ASP A 30 -13.01 -2.34 6.06
CA ASP A 30 -13.69 -1.08 6.35
C ASP A 30 -12.75 0.11 6.12
N PRO A 31 -13.22 1.24 5.55
CA PRO A 31 -12.37 2.41 5.30
C PRO A 31 -11.70 2.99 6.56
N GLU A 32 -12.35 2.86 7.72
CA GLU A 32 -11.83 3.33 9.01
C GLU A 32 -10.62 2.51 9.50
N GLN A 33 -10.44 1.30 8.98
CA GLN A 33 -9.30 0.43 9.29
C GLN A 33 -8.05 0.77 8.48
N VAL A 34 -8.19 1.59 7.43
CA VAL A 34 -7.06 1.91 6.53
C VAL A 34 -6.09 2.85 7.23
N ALA A 35 -4.88 2.36 7.45
CA ALA A 35 -3.74 3.15 7.93
C ALA A 35 -2.59 3.03 6.94
N LEU A 36 -1.99 4.15 6.52
CA LEU A 36 -0.82 4.11 5.64
C LEU A 36 0.35 3.42 6.34
N ALA A 37 1.06 2.58 5.58
CA ALA A 37 2.29 1.98 6.05
C ALA A 37 3.34 3.06 6.32
N ALA A 38 4.21 2.81 7.29
CA ALA A 38 5.26 3.76 7.64
C ALA A 38 6.08 4.19 6.40
N ALA A 39 6.24 5.49 6.21
CA ALA A 39 6.93 6.12 5.07
C ALA A 39 6.31 5.89 3.67
N ALA A 40 5.18 5.18 3.51
CA ALA A 40 4.55 4.93 2.21
C ALA A 40 4.28 6.23 1.44
N ALA A 41 3.71 7.24 2.11
CA ALA A 41 3.46 8.54 1.51
C ALA A 41 4.76 9.22 1.02
N ALA A 42 5.82 9.22 1.83
CA ALA A 42 7.09 9.84 1.47
C ALA A 42 7.78 9.09 0.30
N ALA A 43 7.73 7.76 0.30
CA ALA A 43 8.27 6.94 -0.77
C ALA A 43 7.53 7.17 -2.10
N LEU A 44 6.19 7.21 -2.08
CA LEU A 44 5.39 7.51 -3.27
C LEU A 44 5.70 8.90 -3.84
N GLN A 45 5.89 9.90 -2.98
CA GLN A 45 6.30 11.24 -3.41
C GLN A 45 7.69 11.23 -4.06
N ALA A 46 8.64 10.49 -3.49
CA ALA A 46 9.98 10.35 -4.06
C ALA A 46 9.94 9.65 -5.44
N LEU A 47 9.14 8.58 -5.58
CA LEU A 47 8.97 7.86 -6.84
C LEU A 47 8.31 8.74 -7.92
N ARG A 48 7.26 9.49 -7.57
CA ARG A 48 6.66 10.47 -8.49
C ARG A 48 7.67 11.54 -8.91
N SER A 49 8.44 12.07 -7.95
CA SER A 49 9.44 13.12 -8.21
C SER A 49 10.58 12.62 -9.10
N ALA A 50 10.90 11.32 -9.01
CA ALA A 50 11.89 10.67 -9.88
C ALA A 50 11.35 10.30 -11.27
N GLY A 51 10.08 10.59 -11.58
CA GLY A 51 9.49 10.40 -12.91
C GLY A 51 8.91 9.00 -13.17
N TYR A 52 8.72 8.18 -12.12
CA TYR A 52 8.05 6.90 -12.26
C TYR A 52 6.53 7.05 -12.38
N VAL A 53 5.90 6.25 -13.25
CA VAL A 53 4.47 5.98 -13.16
C VAL A 53 4.24 5.00 -12.03
N ILE A 54 3.32 5.31 -11.13
CA ILE A 54 2.97 4.45 -10.00
C ILE A 54 1.70 3.71 -10.33
N VAL A 55 1.74 2.38 -10.22
CA VAL A 55 0.60 1.48 -10.39
C VAL A 55 0.43 0.69 -9.10
N GLU A 56 -0.76 0.75 -8.52
CA GLU A 56 -1.16 -0.16 -7.44
C GLU A 56 -1.73 -1.43 -8.08
N ALA A 57 -1.35 -2.59 -7.55
CA ALA A 57 -1.83 -3.88 -8.01
C ALA A 57 -1.92 -4.85 -6.83
N SER A 58 -3.14 -5.15 -6.41
CA SER A 58 -3.45 -6.07 -5.30
C SER A 58 -4.51 -7.11 -5.70
N ASN A 59 -4.72 -8.12 -4.84
CA ASN A 59 -5.58 -9.29 -5.09
C ASN A 59 -7.02 -9.11 -4.57
#